data_AF-Q010Q3-F1
#
_entry.id   AF-Q010Q3-F1
#
_cell.length_a   1.000
_cell.length_b   1.000
_cell.length_c   1.000
_cell.angle_alpha   90.00
_cell.angle_beta   90.00
_cell.angle_gamma   90.00
#
_symmetry.space_group_name_H-M   'P 1'
#
loop_
_entity.id
_entity.type
_entity.pdbx_description
1 polymer ?
#
loop_
_entity_poly.entity_id
_entity_poly.type
_entity_poly.pdbx_seq_one_letter_code
_entity_poly.pdbx_strand_id
1 'polypeptide(L)'
;METLTMETFAASRWVERVDARRTGRRGRGWGRRRAIDAFAASGASRDPFARARGRTTTTDPFGDSTRRMTSGARTTTSETKTRPTGRYPAFEDARVYEVPERLRRPGSVENDTFVVHKSLEDVFPGSGLADAFHGDGRFRTGVRLAMRDDLFVPNEKLSEARNATMRALSSSVHVNWFESRTGYAALSAHFARHGVNLTGERFIKGLGALCGEPCHGTLIDIASIGKQKIRHSWHQDSGYDRFTVMLGFPASTPSEDPPPGVGVFTHAVKLSHPLVQLGDDGSVIQWEDFVPYEGDFADEYVARPVFKRGQEIMVYRDSAIIHSAPDQSHREAVWRFM
;
A
#
# COMPACT_ATOMS: atom_id res chain seq x y z
N MET A 1 34.08 -11.05 43.55
CA MET A 1 34.74 -9.75 43.33
C MET A 1 35.40 -9.85 41.98
N GLU A 2 34.80 -9.20 40.97
CA GLU A 2 35.38 -8.04 40.27
C GLU A 2 36.27 -8.53 39.10
N THR A 3 36.22 -8.04 37.88
CA THR A 3 35.51 -6.96 37.18
C THR A 3 35.76 -7.24 35.69
N LEU A 4 34.75 -7.06 34.84
CA LEU A 4 34.89 -7.12 33.38
C LEU A 4 34.70 -5.70 32.86
N THR A 5 35.73 -5.14 32.24
CA THR A 5 35.69 -3.82 31.57
C THR A 5 35.61 -3.99 30.05
N MET A 6 34.78 -3.12 29.46
CA MET A 6 34.59 -2.86 28.04
C MET A 6 35.90 -2.52 27.32
N GLU A 7 35.96 -2.79 26.01
CA GLU A 7 36.50 -1.83 25.05
C GLU A 7 36.03 -2.05 23.61
N THR A 8 36.12 -0.97 22.85
CA THR A 8 35.38 -0.54 21.66
C THR A 8 36.18 -0.68 20.36
N PHE A 9 35.47 -0.78 19.22
CA PHE A 9 35.76 -0.27 17.86
C PHE A 9 37.17 -0.40 17.24
N ALA A 10 37.26 -0.98 16.02
CA ALA A 10 37.53 -0.24 14.78
C ALA A 10 37.73 -1.16 13.55
N ALA A 11 37.20 -0.70 12.42
CA ALA A 11 37.30 -1.27 11.09
C ALA A 11 38.73 -1.21 10.51
N SER A 12 39.06 -2.10 9.56
CA SER A 12 39.65 -1.73 8.25
C SER A 12 40.03 -2.92 7.37
N ARG A 13 39.59 -2.82 6.10
CA ARG A 13 40.29 -3.12 4.83
C ARG A 13 40.82 -4.54 4.57
N TRP A 14 40.27 -5.16 3.53
CA TRP A 14 40.96 -6.15 2.72
C TRP A 14 41.12 -5.64 1.28
N VAL A 15 42.37 -5.65 0.82
CA VAL A 15 42.82 -5.38 -0.56
C VAL A 15 43.29 -6.70 -1.15
N GLU A 16 42.86 -6.99 -2.37
CA GLU A 16 43.24 -8.17 -3.17
C GLU A 16 44.73 -8.19 -3.57
N ARG A 17 45.27 -9.40 -3.66
CA ARG A 17 46.34 -9.76 -4.62
C ARG A 17 46.40 -11.27 -4.82
N VAL A 18 46.17 -11.74 -6.06
CA VAL A 18 46.86 -12.92 -6.62
C VAL A 18 47.12 -12.68 -8.10
N ASP A 19 48.41 -12.76 -8.45
CA ASP A 19 48.99 -12.81 -9.80
C ASP A 19 48.68 -14.13 -10.52
N ALA A 20 48.51 -14.11 -11.85
CA ALA A 20 49.06 -15.13 -12.74
C ALA A 20 49.07 -14.68 -14.21
N ARG A 21 50.22 -14.87 -14.86
CA ARG A 21 50.53 -14.51 -16.25
C ARG A 21 50.11 -15.61 -17.25
N ARG A 22 49.59 -15.15 -18.39
CA ARG A 22 49.77 -15.60 -19.80
C ARG A 22 49.94 -17.10 -20.12
N THR A 23 49.00 -17.61 -20.93
CA THR A 23 49.27 -18.18 -22.27
C THR A 23 48.09 -17.86 -23.21
N GLY A 24 48.37 -17.43 -24.43
CA GLY A 24 47.36 -16.87 -25.34
C GLY A 24 46.76 -17.86 -26.35
N ARG A 25 45.60 -17.50 -26.90
CA ARG A 25 45.22 -17.76 -28.29
C ARG A 25 44.05 -16.85 -28.70
N ARG A 26 44.13 -16.34 -29.94
CA ARG A 26 43.23 -15.34 -30.54
C ARG A 26 41.82 -15.88 -30.75
N GLY A 27 40.81 -15.08 -30.40
CA GLY A 27 39.41 -15.27 -30.80
C GLY A 27 38.63 -13.97 -30.57
N ARG A 28 38.02 -13.44 -31.62
CA ARG A 28 37.23 -12.20 -31.61
C ARG A 28 35.92 -12.41 -30.84
N GLY A 29 35.54 -11.48 -29.98
CA GLY A 29 34.24 -11.51 -29.30
C GLY A 29 34.10 -10.30 -28.37
N TRP A 30 32.97 -9.61 -28.48
CA TRP A 30 32.72 -8.28 -27.94
C TRP A 30 32.84 -8.16 -26.41
N GLY A 31 33.25 -6.98 -25.98
CA GLY A 31 33.66 -6.66 -24.62
C GLY A 31 32.52 -6.65 -23.59
N ARG A 32 32.85 -7.20 -22.42
CA ARG A 32 32.19 -6.98 -21.14
C ARG A 32 32.10 -5.48 -20.83
N ARG A 33 30.90 -4.99 -20.55
CA ARG A 33 30.70 -3.68 -19.89
C ARG A 33 30.60 -3.87 -18.38
N ARG A 34 31.23 -2.92 -17.69
CA ARG A 34 31.26 -2.73 -16.25
C ARG A 34 29.85 -2.44 -15.72
N ALA A 35 29.61 -2.85 -14.48
CA ALA A 35 28.56 -2.33 -13.62
C ALA A 35 28.70 -0.80 -13.54
N ILE A 36 27.66 -0.09 -13.97
CA ILE A 36 27.49 1.35 -13.86
C ILE A 36 26.04 1.55 -13.41
N ASP A 37 25.90 2.18 -12.25
CA ASP A 37 24.84 3.08 -11.81
C ASP A 37 23.52 3.05 -12.60
N ALA A 38 22.50 2.42 -12.04
CA ALA A 38 21.12 2.53 -12.51
C ALA A 38 20.39 3.67 -11.79
N PHE A 39 20.86 4.91 -11.95
CA PHE A 39 20.05 6.11 -11.77
C PHE A 39 20.50 7.18 -12.78
N ALA A 40 19.58 7.57 -13.68
CA ALA A 40 19.71 8.47 -14.85
C ALA A 40 20.36 7.81 -16.08
N ALA A 41 19.84 7.86 -17.31
CA ALA A 41 18.73 8.51 -18.01
C ALA A 41 18.33 7.54 -19.16
N SER A 42 17.22 7.56 -19.91
CA SER A 42 16.33 8.58 -20.44
C SER A 42 15.28 7.84 -21.30
N GLY A 43 14.07 8.39 -21.50
CA GLY A 43 13.30 8.07 -22.71
C GLY A 43 11.78 7.96 -22.53
N ALA A 44 11.07 9.08 -22.74
CA ALA A 44 9.69 9.13 -23.23
C ALA A 44 8.64 8.22 -22.57
N SER A 45 8.29 8.51 -21.32
CA SER A 45 6.98 8.12 -20.77
C SER A 45 5.91 9.05 -21.36
N ARG A 46 5.07 8.51 -22.25
CA ARG A 46 3.80 9.14 -22.63
C ARG A 46 2.93 9.28 -21.38
N ASP A 47 2.62 10.51 -21.02
CA ASP A 47 1.62 10.85 -20.00
C ASP A 47 0.24 10.33 -20.43
N PRO A 48 -0.37 9.35 -19.72
CA PRO A 48 -1.70 8.85 -20.05
C PRO A 48 -2.84 9.81 -19.65
N PHE A 49 -2.52 11.00 -19.10
CA PHE A 49 -3.49 12.03 -18.71
C PHE A 49 -3.33 13.36 -19.47
N ALA A 50 -2.56 13.39 -20.56
CA ALA A 50 -2.48 14.55 -21.44
C ALA A 50 -3.81 14.76 -22.20
N ARG A 51 -4.73 15.53 -21.60
CA ARG A 51 -5.93 16.04 -22.27
C ARG A 51 -5.55 16.89 -23.48
N ALA A 52 -6.03 16.47 -24.64
CA ALA A 52 -5.97 17.23 -25.88
C ALA A 52 -6.59 18.63 -25.67
N ARG A 53 -5.80 19.68 -25.95
CA ARG A 53 -6.27 21.06 -26.05
C ARG A 53 -7.08 21.20 -27.34
N GLY A 54 -8.39 21.34 -27.21
CA GLY A 54 -9.29 21.83 -28.25
C GLY A 54 -9.81 23.22 -27.90
N ARG A 55 -9.83 24.12 -28.89
CA ARG A 55 -10.04 25.57 -28.80
C ARG A 55 -11.41 26.00 -28.25
N THR A 56 -11.35 27.15 -27.59
CA THR A 56 -12.39 28.14 -27.24
C THR A 56 -13.51 28.35 -28.26
N THR A 57 -14.75 28.30 -27.78
CA THR A 57 -15.79 29.29 -28.12
C THR A 57 -16.59 29.63 -26.86
N THR A 58 -16.51 30.90 -26.50
CA THR A 58 -17.28 31.58 -25.46
C THR A 58 -18.75 31.66 -25.85
N THR A 59 -19.65 31.22 -24.97
CA THR A 59 -21.02 31.72 -24.92
C THR A 59 -21.47 31.67 -23.46
N ASP A 60 -21.59 32.86 -22.90
CA ASP A 60 -22.12 33.18 -21.59
C ASP A 60 -23.65 32.95 -21.57
N PRO A 61 -24.21 32.23 -20.57
CA PRO A 61 -25.65 32.20 -20.38
C PRO A 61 -26.04 32.77 -19.00
N PHE A 62 -25.52 33.95 -18.61
CA PHE A 62 -26.28 34.85 -17.75
C PHE A 62 -27.06 35.86 -18.61
N GLY A 63 -28.19 35.39 -19.13
CA GLY A 63 -29.19 36.20 -19.84
C GLY A 63 -30.55 36.04 -19.19
N ASP A 64 -30.98 37.09 -18.49
CA ASP A 64 -32.26 37.23 -17.81
C ASP A 64 -33.43 37.43 -18.81
N SER A 65 -34.55 36.71 -18.63
CA SER A 65 -35.93 37.21 -18.79
C SER A 65 -36.99 36.09 -18.80
N THR A 66 -37.74 36.06 -17.70
CA THR A 66 -39.21 35.90 -17.61
C THR A 66 -39.97 35.07 -18.67
N ARG A 67 -40.54 33.92 -18.24
CA ARG A 67 -41.93 33.56 -18.58
C ARG A 67 -42.57 32.56 -17.60
N ARG A 68 -43.87 32.76 -17.44
CA ARG A 68 -44.77 32.32 -16.37
C ARG A 68 -45.52 31.05 -16.76
N MET A 69 -45.66 30.14 -15.80
CA MET A 69 -46.67 29.08 -15.58
C MET A 69 -47.09 28.14 -16.72
N THR A 70 -47.05 26.83 -16.47
CA THR A 70 -48.27 26.01 -16.29
C THR A 70 -47.96 24.63 -15.71
N SER A 71 -48.88 24.18 -14.87
CA SER A 71 -48.94 22.90 -14.16
C SER A 71 -49.10 21.69 -15.09
N GLY A 72 -48.38 20.61 -14.80
CA GLY A 72 -48.60 19.30 -15.39
C GLY A 72 -48.01 18.23 -14.50
N ALA A 73 -48.77 17.82 -13.48
CA ALA A 73 -48.44 16.66 -12.67
C ALA A 73 -48.38 15.42 -13.56
N ARG A 74 -47.20 14.82 -13.67
CA ARG A 74 -47.03 13.48 -14.25
C ARG A 74 -46.21 12.66 -13.28
N THR A 75 -46.93 11.91 -12.46
CA THR A 75 -46.44 10.93 -11.51
C THR A 75 -45.77 9.80 -12.30
N THR A 76 -44.47 9.92 -12.57
CA THR A 76 -43.65 8.76 -12.91
C THR A 76 -43.15 8.19 -11.60
N THR A 77 -43.87 7.19 -11.09
CA THR A 77 -43.36 6.22 -10.13
C THR A 77 -42.14 5.55 -10.73
N SER A 78 -40.99 6.20 -10.55
CA SER A 78 -39.68 5.56 -10.68
C SER A 78 -39.61 4.54 -9.56
N GLU A 79 -40.02 3.31 -9.87
CA GLU A 79 -39.59 2.13 -9.12
C GLU A 79 -38.07 2.18 -9.07
N THR A 80 -37.57 2.69 -7.95
CA THR A 80 -36.18 2.57 -7.59
C THR A 80 -35.99 1.09 -7.35
N LYS A 81 -35.54 0.36 -8.37
CA LYS A 81 -34.95 -0.97 -8.18
C LYS A 81 -33.75 -0.76 -7.27
N THR A 82 -34.00 -0.79 -5.96
CA THR A 82 -32.98 -1.07 -4.96
C THR A 82 -32.42 -2.43 -5.33
N ARG A 83 -31.30 -2.41 -6.05
CA ARG A 83 -30.43 -3.58 -6.15
C ARG A 83 -30.23 -4.06 -4.71
N PRO A 84 -30.42 -5.35 -4.40
CA PRO A 84 -30.04 -5.86 -3.09
C PRO A 84 -28.58 -5.46 -2.91
N THR A 85 -28.28 -4.72 -1.86
CA THR A 85 -26.90 -4.58 -1.39
C THR A 85 -26.51 -5.98 -0.93
N GLY A 86 -25.95 -6.75 -1.86
CA GLY A 86 -25.48 -8.10 -1.60
C GLY A 86 -24.59 -8.02 -0.37
N ARG A 87 -24.98 -8.70 0.71
CA ARG A 87 -24.15 -8.82 1.89
C ARG A 87 -22.92 -9.59 1.46
N TYR A 88 -21.82 -8.88 1.29
CA TYR A 88 -20.54 -9.48 0.95
C TYR A 88 -20.07 -10.38 2.10
N PRO A 89 -19.39 -11.50 1.80
CA PRO A 89 -18.86 -12.38 2.83
C PRO A 89 -17.78 -11.67 3.65
N ALA A 90 -17.70 -11.98 4.95
CA ALA A 90 -16.53 -11.62 5.74
C ALA A 90 -15.29 -12.37 5.20
N PHE A 91 -14.08 -11.96 5.64
CA PHE A 91 -12.85 -12.57 5.12
C PHE A 91 -12.80 -14.11 5.28
N GLU A 92 -13.26 -14.60 6.43
CA GLU A 92 -13.28 -16.05 6.71
C GLU A 92 -14.30 -16.80 5.84
N ASP A 93 -15.40 -16.14 5.49
CA ASP A 93 -16.49 -16.73 4.71
C ASP A 93 -16.22 -16.71 3.19
N ALA A 94 -15.29 -15.87 2.73
CA ALA A 94 -14.92 -15.82 1.32
C ALA A 94 -14.30 -17.16 0.88
N ARG A 95 -14.65 -17.65 -0.31
CA ARG A 95 -14.09 -18.90 -0.84
C ARG A 95 -12.66 -18.70 -1.32
N VAL A 96 -11.87 -19.77 -1.30
CA VAL A 96 -10.58 -19.81 -2.00
C VAL A 96 -10.88 -19.92 -3.50
N TYR A 97 -10.30 -19.01 -4.28
CA TYR A 97 -10.33 -19.04 -5.73
C TYR A 97 -9.40 -20.13 -6.22
N GLU A 98 -9.96 -21.11 -6.91
CA GLU A 98 -9.18 -22.19 -7.51
C GLU A 98 -8.44 -21.66 -8.73
N VAL A 99 -7.14 -21.43 -8.59
CA VAL A 99 -6.32 -20.89 -9.67
C VAL A 99 -6.23 -21.92 -10.79
N PRO A 100 -6.63 -21.58 -12.04
CA PRO A 100 -6.51 -22.48 -13.18
C PRO A 100 -5.07 -22.95 -13.37
N GLU A 101 -4.86 -24.23 -13.73
CA GLU A 101 -3.53 -24.83 -13.85
C GLU A 101 -2.56 -24.01 -14.71
N ARG A 102 -3.06 -23.47 -15.83
CA ARG A 102 -2.31 -22.59 -16.75
C ARG A 102 -1.79 -21.29 -16.12
N LEU A 103 -2.40 -20.85 -15.01
CA LEU A 103 -2.07 -19.62 -14.29
C LEU A 103 -1.23 -19.90 -13.04
N ARG A 104 -1.02 -21.17 -12.67
CA ARG A 104 -0.23 -21.53 -11.50
C ARG A 104 1.25 -21.34 -11.80
N ARG A 105 1.99 -20.85 -10.80
CA ARG A 105 3.45 -20.88 -10.84
C ARG A 105 3.93 -22.33 -10.96
N PRO A 106 4.80 -22.66 -11.93
CA PRO A 106 5.32 -24.02 -12.08
C PRO A 106 5.97 -24.55 -10.80
N GLY A 107 5.59 -25.76 -10.38
CA GLY A 107 6.12 -26.41 -9.18
C GLY A 107 5.68 -25.80 -7.85
N SER A 108 4.76 -24.82 -7.87
CA SER A 108 4.18 -24.29 -6.64
C SER A 108 3.25 -25.30 -5.96
N VAL A 109 3.14 -25.16 -4.64
CA VAL A 109 2.21 -25.92 -3.81
C VAL A 109 0.97 -25.08 -3.52
N GLU A 110 -0.08 -25.75 -3.04
CA GLU A 110 -1.30 -25.09 -2.60
C GLU A 110 -1.01 -24.16 -1.42
N ASN A 111 -1.65 -22.99 -1.41
CA ASN A 111 -1.62 -22.05 -0.30
C ASN A 111 -2.56 -22.52 0.82
N ASP A 112 -2.03 -22.65 2.02
CA ASP A 112 -2.75 -23.03 3.25
C ASP A 112 -2.96 -21.85 4.21
N THR A 113 -2.25 -20.75 3.99
CA THR A 113 -2.32 -19.52 4.79
C THR A 113 -2.57 -18.30 3.92
N PHE A 114 -3.48 -17.44 4.34
CA PHE A 114 -3.93 -16.27 3.57
C PHE A 114 -3.64 -14.97 4.30
N VAL A 115 -4.61 -14.46 5.04
CA VAL A 115 -4.48 -13.25 5.86
C VAL A 115 -4.43 -13.64 7.32
N VAL A 116 -3.54 -12.99 8.05
CA VAL A 116 -3.48 -13.04 9.51
C VAL A 116 -3.73 -11.63 10.02
N HIS A 117 -4.76 -11.48 10.85
CA HIS A 117 -4.96 -10.24 11.59
C HIS A 117 -4.12 -10.24 12.86
N LYS A 118 -3.55 -9.09 13.19
CA LYS A 118 -2.82 -8.85 14.44
C LYS A 118 -3.36 -7.61 15.12
N SER A 119 -3.26 -7.58 16.44
CA SER A 119 -3.61 -6.38 17.19
C SER A 119 -2.41 -5.49 17.47
N LEU A 120 -2.65 -4.19 17.62
CA LEU A 120 -1.60 -3.27 18.10
C LEU A 120 -1.14 -3.62 19.52
N GLU A 121 -2.01 -4.20 20.34
CA GLU A 121 -1.66 -4.66 21.70
C GLU A 121 -0.75 -5.90 21.66
N ASP A 122 -0.97 -6.83 20.74
CA ASP A 122 -0.10 -8.01 20.60
C ASP A 122 1.30 -7.63 20.12
N VAL A 123 1.40 -6.62 19.24
CA VAL A 123 2.68 -6.16 18.70
C VAL A 123 3.40 -5.23 19.68
N PHE A 124 2.66 -4.42 20.44
CA PHE A 124 3.20 -3.43 21.38
C PHE A 124 2.56 -3.55 22.77
N PRO A 125 2.78 -4.69 23.47
CA PRO A 125 2.06 -4.99 24.70
C PRO A 125 2.35 -3.97 25.80
N GLY A 126 1.30 -3.54 26.50
CA GLY A 126 1.37 -2.62 27.62
C GLY A 126 1.80 -1.20 27.25
N SER A 127 1.85 -0.86 25.96
CA SER A 127 2.23 0.49 25.51
C SER A 127 1.11 1.53 25.64
N GLY A 128 -0.15 1.09 25.73
CA GLY A 128 -1.33 1.96 25.63
C GLY A 128 -1.63 2.42 24.20
N LEU A 129 -0.87 1.95 23.20
CA LEU A 129 -1.01 2.36 21.80
C LEU A 129 -2.39 1.99 21.26
N ALA A 130 -2.87 0.77 21.49
CA ALA A 130 -4.15 0.31 20.97
C ALA A 130 -5.31 1.20 21.47
N ASP A 131 -5.29 1.56 22.76
CA ASP A 131 -6.32 2.42 23.34
C ASP A 131 -6.30 3.83 22.77
N ALA A 132 -5.11 4.45 22.68
CA ALA A 132 -4.97 5.76 22.05
C ALA A 132 -5.41 5.74 20.57
N PHE A 133 -5.05 4.68 19.84
CA PHE A 133 -5.34 4.53 18.42
C PHE A 133 -6.83 4.43 18.13
N HIS A 134 -7.60 3.72 18.96
CA HIS A 134 -9.05 3.63 18.82
C HIS A 134 -9.79 4.83 19.41
N GLY A 135 -9.29 5.39 20.52
CA GLY A 135 -9.98 6.44 21.27
C GLY A 135 -9.95 7.82 20.61
N ASP A 136 -8.97 8.11 19.76
CA ASP A 136 -8.77 9.47 19.24
C ASP A 136 -8.35 9.49 17.75
N GLY A 137 -9.20 10.07 16.90
CA GLY A 137 -8.88 10.31 15.49
C GLY A 137 -7.75 11.33 15.29
N ARG A 138 -7.62 12.31 16.19
CA ARG A 138 -6.52 13.29 16.13
C ARG A 138 -5.18 12.65 16.43
N PHE A 139 -5.15 11.68 17.36
CA PHE A 139 -3.97 10.85 17.59
C PHE A 139 -3.57 10.11 16.32
N ARG A 140 -4.49 9.41 15.65
CA ARG A 140 -4.20 8.71 14.38
C ARG A 140 -3.66 9.66 13.30
N THR A 141 -4.28 10.82 13.13
CA THR A 141 -3.79 11.86 12.20
C THR A 141 -2.40 12.36 12.59
N GLY A 142 -2.13 12.54 13.89
CA GLY A 142 -0.83 12.94 14.42
C GLY A 142 0.26 11.91 14.15
N VAL A 143 -0.03 10.61 14.27
CA VAL A 143 0.87 9.52 13.88
C VAL A 143 1.26 9.63 12.40
N ARG A 144 0.30 9.93 11.52
CA ARG A 144 0.56 10.12 10.08
C ARG A 144 1.48 11.30 9.80
N LEU A 145 1.25 12.43 10.44
CA LEU A 145 2.10 13.62 10.31
C LEU A 145 3.51 13.33 10.81
N ALA A 146 3.62 12.77 12.01
CA ALA A 146 4.91 12.47 12.63
C ALA A 146 5.76 11.51 11.79
N MET A 147 5.16 10.47 11.21
CA MET A 147 5.86 9.57 10.29
C MET A 147 6.45 10.31 9.09
N ARG A 148 5.67 11.23 8.50
CA ARG A 148 6.12 12.03 7.35
C ARG A 148 7.24 12.98 7.74
N ASP A 149 7.21 13.53 8.95
CA ASP A 149 8.28 14.38 9.48
C ASP A 149 9.58 13.60 9.66
N ASP A 150 9.47 12.34 10.10
CA ASP A 150 10.63 11.49 10.41
C ASP A 150 11.24 10.77 9.19
N LEU A 151 10.42 10.45 8.18
CA LEU A 151 10.81 9.57 7.06
C LEU A 151 10.77 10.23 5.68
N PHE A 152 10.06 11.34 5.49
CA PHE A 152 10.04 11.99 4.17
C PHE A 152 11.40 12.61 3.84
N VAL A 153 11.87 12.34 2.62
CA VAL A 153 13.08 12.94 2.06
C VAL A 153 12.68 13.92 0.95
N PRO A 154 12.88 15.24 1.13
CA PRO A 154 12.61 16.21 0.08
C PRO A 154 13.40 15.90 -1.18
N ASN A 155 12.73 16.02 -2.33
CA ASN A 155 13.38 15.95 -3.63
C ASN A 155 13.98 17.33 -3.96
N GLU A 156 15.31 17.42 -3.98
CA GLU A 156 16.08 18.64 -4.24
C GLU A 156 15.82 19.25 -5.63
N LYS A 157 15.29 18.46 -6.58
CA LYS A 157 14.94 18.92 -7.93
C LYS A 157 13.56 19.59 -8.00
N LEU A 158 12.79 19.56 -6.92
CA LEU A 158 11.44 20.12 -6.85
C LEU A 158 11.43 21.37 -5.96
N SER A 159 10.49 22.28 -6.24
CA SER A 159 10.28 23.45 -5.38
C SER A 159 9.81 23.04 -3.98
N GLU A 160 10.03 23.91 -3.00
CA GLU A 160 9.56 23.72 -1.63
C GLU A 160 8.04 23.46 -1.59
N ALA A 161 7.26 24.23 -2.35
CA ALA A 161 5.81 24.04 -2.45
C ALA A 161 5.42 22.64 -2.97
N ARG A 162 6.17 22.08 -3.93
CA ARG A 162 5.91 20.72 -4.43
C ARG A 162 6.27 19.66 -3.38
N ASN A 163 7.40 19.83 -2.70
CA ASN A 163 7.79 18.95 -1.60
C ASN A 163 6.75 19.00 -0.46
N ALA A 164 6.24 20.19 -0.13
CA ALA A 164 5.16 20.34 0.85
C ALA A 164 3.88 19.62 0.42
N THR A 165 3.47 19.73 -0.85
CA THR A 165 2.32 18.99 -1.38
C THR A 165 2.51 17.47 -1.32
N MET A 166 3.69 16.96 -1.68
CA MET A 166 4.01 15.53 -1.56
C MET A 166 3.99 15.05 -0.09
N ARG A 167 4.45 15.90 0.83
CA ARG A 167 4.42 15.63 2.26
C ARG A 167 3.03 15.83 2.88
N ALA A 168 2.06 16.44 2.20
CA ALA A 168 0.73 16.68 2.76
C ALA A 168 -0.11 15.39 2.87
N LEU A 169 -0.90 15.24 3.94
CA LEU A 169 -1.72 14.04 4.22
C LEU A 169 -2.71 13.64 3.12
N SER A 170 -3.05 14.57 2.22
CA SER A 170 -3.89 14.35 1.05
C SER A 170 -3.18 13.65 -0.12
N SER A 171 -1.85 13.49 -0.06
CA SER A 171 -1.05 12.81 -1.07
C SER A 171 -0.55 11.49 -0.53
N SER A 172 -0.56 10.42 -1.34
CA SER A 172 0.12 9.19 -0.95
C SER A 172 1.64 9.39 -0.99
N VAL A 173 2.36 8.92 0.03
CA VAL A 173 3.82 9.09 0.13
C VAL A 173 4.50 7.75 0.34
N HIS A 174 5.62 7.57 -0.35
CA HIS A 174 6.48 6.40 -0.28
C HIS A 174 7.76 6.79 0.43
N VAL A 175 8.15 6.03 1.45
CA VAL A 175 9.36 6.28 2.25
C VAL A 175 10.08 4.97 2.53
N ASN A 176 11.38 5.06 2.83
CA ASN A 176 12.13 3.93 3.35
C ASN A 176 11.97 3.91 4.88
N TRP A 177 11.46 2.81 5.44
CA TRP A 177 11.26 2.69 6.89
C TRP A 177 12.47 2.12 7.64
N PHE A 178 13.50 1.63 6.94
CA PHE A 178 14.72 1.14 7.58
C PHE A 178 15.53 2.26 8.22
N GLU A 179 15.50 3.46 7.65
CA GLU A 179 16.34 4.57 8.07
C GLU A 179 15.52 5.82 8.29
N SER A 180 15.71 6.47 9.44
CA SER A 180 15.16 7.79 9.74
C SER A 180 16.29 8.76 10.02
N ARG A 181 16.29 9.90 9.34
CA ARG A 181 17.29 10.97 9.55
C ARG A 181 17.12 11.68 10.89
N THR A 182 15.93 11.59 11.48
CA THR A 182 15.59 12.23 12.77
C THR A 182 15.61 11.25 13.93
N GLY A 183 15.90 9.96 13.69
CA GLY A 183 15.77 8.92 14.72
C GLY A 183 14.34 8.75 15.22
N TYR A 184 13.33 8.97 14.35
CA TYR A 184 11.92 8.83 14.70
C TYR A 184 11.46 9.75 15.85
N ALA A 185 12.04 10.96 15.93
CA ALA A 185 11.82 11.91 17.02
C ALA A 185 10.39 12.46 17.04
N ALA A 186 9.79 12.77 15.89
CA ALA A 186 8.44 13.32 15.84
C ALA A 186 7.40 12.30 16.31
N LEU A 187 7.55 11.02 15.92
CA LEU A 187 6.71 9.92 16.39
C LEU A 187 6.84 9.72 17.89
N SER A 188 8.08 9.67 18.39
CA SER A 188 8.35 9.52 19.83
C SER A 188 7.74 10.66 20.64
N ALA A 189 7.87 11.90 20.17
CA ALA A 189 7.25 13.07 20.81
C ALA A 189 5.72 13.05 20.73
N HIS A 190 5.14 12.49 19.67
CA HIS A 190 3.70 12.32 19.58
C HIS A 190 3.18 11.28 20.57
N PHE A 191 3.82 10.11 20.66
CA PHE A 191 3.45 9.08 21.63
C PHE A 191 3.56 9.56 23.08
N ALA A 192 4.67 10.21 23.44
CA ALA A 192 4.87 10.75 24.79
C ALA A 192 3.79 11.75 25.20
N ARG A 193 3.37 12.65 24.29
CA ARG A 193 2.30 13.63 24.55
C ARG A 193 0.94 13.00 24.83
N HIS A 194 0.71 11.78 24.34
CA HIS A 194 -0.53 11.04 24.52
C HIS A 194 -0.41 9.93 25.57
N GLY A 195 0.68 9.90 26.34
CA GLY A 195 0.89 8.89 27.39
C GLY A 195 1.13 7.47 26.86
N VAL A 196 1.47 7.32 25.57
CA VAL A 196 1.81 6.03 24.96
C VAL A 196 3.28 5.71 25.24
N ASN A 197 3.54 4.59 25.93
CA ASN A 197 4.88 4.14 26.30
C ASN A 197 5.56 3.40 25.14
N LEU A 198 5.84 4.12 24.06
CA LEU A 198 6.45 3.58 22.85
C LEU A 198 7.31 4.65 22.16
N THR A 199 8.47 4.26 21.63
CA THR A 199 9.28 5.14 20.78
C THR A 199 8.86 4.99 19.32
N GLY A 200 9.07 6.03 18.52
CA GLY A 200 8.82 6.00 17.08
C GLY A 200 9.61 4.90 16.37
N GLU A 201 10.86 4.68 16.77
CA GLU A 201 11.69 3.60 16.23
C GLU A 201 11.09 2.22 16.52
N ARG A 202 10.75 1.94 17.78
CA ARG A 202 10.13 0.67 18.16
C ARG A 202 8.82 0.45 17.42
N PHE A 203 8.03 1.50 17.22
CA PHE A 203 6.79 1.43 16.46
C PHE A 203 7.02 1.07 14.98
N ILE A 204 7.86 1.81 14.27
CA ILE A 204 8.10 1.57 12.84
C ILE A 204 8.80 0.24 12.60
N LYS A 205 9.85 -0.07 13.38
CA LYS A 205 10.59 -1.33 13.26
C LYS A 205 9.77 -2.54 13.71
N GLY A 206 8.91 -2.39 14.71
CA GLY A 206 8.01 -3.46 15.16
C GLY A 206 6.98 -3.83 14.10
N LEU A 207 6.40 -2.85 13.41
CA LEU A 207 5.50 -3.11 12.27
C LEU A 207 6.27 -3.69 11.07
N GLY A 208 7.42 -3.12 10.72
CA GLY A 208 8.25 -3.59 9.61
C GLY A 208 8.78 -5.01 9.82
N ALA A 209 9.07 -5.43 11.06
CA ALA A 209 9.51 -6.78 11.37
C ALA A 209 8.46 -7.86 11.04
N LEU A 210 7.17 -7.48 10.94
CA LEU A 210 6.10 -8.40 10.52
C LEU A 210 6.19 -8.78 9.03
N CYS A 211 6.95 -8.04 8.22
CA CYS A 211 7.22 -8.40 6.81
C CYS A 211 8.14 -9.64 6.68
N GLY A 212 8.86 -10.00 7.74
CA GLY A 212 9.85 -11.07 7.71
C GLY A 212 11.05 -10.76 6.82
N GLU A 213 11.85 -11.78 6.54
CA GLU A 213 13.01 -11.70 5.64
C GLU A 213 12.80 -12.61 4.43
N PRO A 214 13.09 -12.14 3.19
CA PRO A 214 13.54 -10.79 2.85
C PRO A 214 12.39 -9.75 2.80
N CYS A 215 12.64 -8.52 3.26
CA CYS A 215 11.75 -7.37 3.09
C CYS A 215 12.39 -6.21 2.29
N HIS A 216 11.57 -5.36 1.67
CA HIS A 216 12.02 -4.27 0.80
C HIS A 216 12.35 -2.97 1.53
N GLY A 217 11.87 -2.79 2.75
CA GLY A 217 12.07 -1.54 3.50
C GLY A 217 11.13 -0.42 3.06
N THR A 218 10.09 -0.70 2.28
CA THR A 218 9.19 0.35 1.75
C THR A 218 7.96 0.50 2.63
N LEU A 219 7.66 1.74 3.01
CA LEU A 219 6.42 2.13 3.69
C LEU A 219 5.67 3.10 2.79
N ILE A 220 4.39 2.80 2.53
CA ILE A 220 3.50 3.67 1.77
C ILE A 220 2.36 4.12 2.68
N ASP A 221 2.21 5.43 2.87
CA ASP A 221 1.00 6.00 3.47
C ASP A 221 0.03 6.35 2.34
N ILE A 222 -0.92 5.45 2.11
CA ILE A 222 -1.89 5.54 1.02
C ILE A 222 -3.08 6.37 1.49
N ALA A 223 -3.14 7.62 1.03
CA ALA A 223 -4.24 8.52 1.33
C ALA A 223 -5.55 8.04 0.67
N SER A 224 -6.68 8.29 1.32
CA SER A 224 -7.99 8.01 0.73
C SER A 224 -8.29 8.92 -0.45
N ILE A 225 -8.77 8.35 -1.56
CA ILE A 225 -9.15 9.07 -2.78
C ILE A 225 -10.61 9.58 -2.77
N GLY A 226 -11.25 9.59 -1.60
CA GLY A 226 -12.63 10.08 -1.43
C GLY A 226 -13.69 9.14 -2.04
N LYS A 227 -14.89 9.68 -2.32
CA LYS A 227 -16.07 8.90 -2.76
C LYS A 227 -16.04 8.45 -4.23
N GLN A 228 -14.90 8.49 -4.92
CA GLN A 228 -14.85 8.02 -6.30
C GLN A 228 -15.05 6.50 -6.32
N LYS A 229 -16.01 6.04 -7.14
CA LYS A 229 -16.21 4.61 -7.38
C LYS A 229 -15.01 4.09 -8.15
N ILE A 230 -14.26 3.19 -7.54
CA ILE A 230 -13.02 2.66 -8.10
C ILE A 230 -13.38 1.46 -8.98
N ARG A 231 -12.85 1.41 -10.21
CA ARG A 231 -12.79 0.16 -10.96
C ARG A 231 -11.70 -0.69 -10.30
N HIS A 232 -12.03 -1.87 -9.81
CA HIS A 232 -11.04 -2.75 -9.20
C HIS A 232 -9.96 -3.08 -10.25
N SER A 233 -8.72 -2.72 -9.92
CA SER A 233 -7.51 -3.22 -10.57
C SER A 233 -6.94 -4.25 -9.61
N TRP A 234 -7.18 -5.52 -9.94
CA TRP A 234 -6.79 -6.67 -9.13
C TRP A 234 -5.33 -6.98 -9.40
N HIS A 235 -4.50 -6.93 -8.36
CA HIS A 235 -3.07 -7.14 -8.53
C HIS A 235 -2.40 -7.80 -7.34
N GLN A 236 -1.20 -8.34 -7.60
CA GLN A 236 -0.19 -8.65 -6.59
C GLN A 236 0.93 -7.62 -6.75
N ASP A 237 1.51 -7.14 -5.65
CA ASP A 237 2.58 -6.12 -5.76
C ASP A 237 3.83 -6.70 -6.44
N SER A 238 4.08 -8.00 -6.26
CA SER A 238 5.18 -8.76 -6.87
C SER A 238 4.84 -10.23 -7.17
N GLY A 239 3.85 -10.80 -6.47
CA GLY A 239 3.52 -12.22 -6.45
C GLY A 239 4.51 -13.10 -5.69
N TYR A 240 5.54 -12.56 -5.03
CA TYR A 240 6.52 -13.38 -4.30
C TYR A 240 6.06 -13.81 -2.90
N ASP A 241 6.76 -14.79 -2.34
CA ASP A 241 6.57 -15.23 -0.95
C ASP A 241 7.17 -14.22 0.04
N ARG A 242 6.60 -13.01 0.04
CA ARG A 242 6.93 -11.91 0.96
C ARG A 242 5.67 -11.48 1.69
N PHE A 243 5.82 -11.02 2.92
CA PHE A 243 4.68 -10.54 3.70
C PHE A 243 4.49 -9.04 3.51
N THR A 244 3.29 -8.69 3.08
CA THR A 244 2.79 -7.32 3.10
C THR A 244 2.06 -7.10 4.41
N VAL A 245 2.38 -6.00 5.10
CA VAL A 245 1.78 -5.63 6.38
C VAL A 245 1.03 -4.33 6.20
N MET A 246 -0.25 -4.31 6.56
CA MET A 246 -1.11 -3.14 6.46
C MET A 246 -1.60 -2.70 7.82
N LEU A 247 -1.42 -1.42 8.15
CA LEU A 247 -2.02 -0.77 9.33
C LEU A 247 -3.15 0.16 8.89
N GLY A 248 -4.35 -0.07 9.38
CA GLY A 248 -5.54 0.69 9.02
C GLY A 248 -5.70 2.00 9.80
N PHE A 249 -5.99 3.11 9.12
CA PHE A 249 -6.36 4.39 9.74
C PHE A 249 -7.82 4.70 9.40
N PRO A 250 -8.80 4.24 10.22
CA PRO A 250 -10.22 4.43 9.91
C PRO A 250 -10.60 5.90 9.86
N ALA A 251 -11.61 6.22 9.06
CA ALA A 251 -12.19 7.56 9.03
C ALA A 251 -12.75 7.93 10.40
N SER A 252 -12.61 9.20 10.78
CA SER A 252 -13.19 9.74 12.02
C SER A 252 -14.73 9.58 12.09
N THR A 253 -15.40 9.54 10.95
CA THR A 253 -16.83 9.22 10.81
C THR A 253 -17.00 8.13 9.76
N PRO A 254 -17.05 6.84 10.14
CA PRO A 254 -17.32 5.77 9.18
C PRO A 254 -18.73 5.92 8.61
N SER A 255 -18.93 5.49 7.37
CA SER A 255 -20.27 5.40 6.79
C SER A 255 -21.04 4.23 7.39
N GLU A 256 -22.35 4.39 7.53
CA GLU A 256 -23.26 3.32 7.97
C GLU A 256 -23.61 2.34 6.83
N ASP A 257 -23.37 2.74 5.58
CA ASP A 257 -23.79 1.98 4.39
C ASP A 257 -23.06 0.63 4.19
N PRO A 258 -21.75 0.48 4.51
CA PRO A 258 -21.16 -0.82 4.78
C PRO A 258 -20.99 -1.07 6.29
N PRO A 259 -20.80 -2.33 6.73
CA PRO A 259 -20.49 -2.62 8.12
C PRO A 259 -19.31 -1.75 8.63
N PRO A 260 -19.37 -1.24 9.87
CA PRO A 260 -18.31 -0.41 10.44
C PRO A 260 -16.93 -1.07 10.27
N GLY A 261 -15.94 -0.31 9.78
CA GLY A 261 -14.57 -0.76 9.57
C GLY A 261 -14.28 -1.42 8.22
N VAL A 262 -15.30 -1.72 7.42
CA VAL A 262 -15.13 -2.10 6.00
C VAL A 262 -14.64 -0.89 5.20
N GLY A 263 -13.76 -1.13 4.23
CA GLY A 263 -13.18 -0.06 3.40
C GLY A 263 -11.97 0.63 4.04
N VAL A 264 -11.49 0.13 5.18
CA VAL A 264 -10.20 0.52 5.76
C VAL A 264 -9.05 -0.24 5.11
N PHE A 265 -9.19 -1.55 4.94
CA PHE A 265 -8.22 -2.37 4.21
C PHE A 265 -8.62 -2.52 2.74
N THR A 266 -7.70 -3.07 1.94
CA THR A 266 -7.98 -3.49 0.57
C THR A 266 -8.91 -4.70 0.55
N HIS A 267 -9.64 -4.89 -0.54
CA HIS A 267 -10.24 -6.17 -0.82
C HIS A 267 -9.15 -7.21 -1.09
N ALA A 268 -9.45 -8.47 -0.82
CA ALA A 268 -8.54 -9.58 -1.02
C ALA A 268 -9.29 -10.76 -1.64
N VAL A 269 -8.63 -11.52 -2.48
CA VAL A 269 -9.09 -12.83 -2.97
C VAL A 269 -8.02 -13.85 -2.60
N LYS A 270 -8.47 -14.94 -1.98
CA LYS A 270 -7.62 -16.05 -1.55
C LYS A 270 -7.31 -16.93 -2.75
N LEU A 271 -6.04 -17.13 -3.09
CA LEU A 271 -5.65 -17.92 -4.26
C LEU A 271 -5.23 -19.32 -3.82
N SER A 272 -5.78 -20.38 -4.41
CA SER A 272 -5.35 -21.74 -4.07
C SER A 272 -3.88 -21.99 -4.40
N HIS A 273 -3.32 -21.32 -5.41
CA HIS A 273 -1.91 -21.44 -5.79
C HIS A 273 -1.33 -20.07 -6.16
N PRO A 274 -0.01 -19.86 -6.02
CA PRO A 274 0.65 -18.66 -6.54
C PRO A 274 0.47 -18.50 -8.05
N LEU A 275 0.29 -17.25 -8.49
CA LEU A 275 0.20 -16.94 -9.92
C LEU A 275 1.57 -17.04 -10.60
N VAL A 276 1.54 -17.44 -11.87
CA VAL A 276 2.69 -17.34 -12.78
C VAL A 276 3.08 -15.87 -12.97
N GLN A 277 4.38 -15.60 -12.98
CA GLN A 277 4.89 -14.26 -13.31
C GLN A 277 4.93 -14.08 -14.82
N LEU A 278 4.26 -13.02 -15.31
CA LEU A 278 4.23 -12.66 -16.72
C LEU A 278 5.36 -11.69 -17.11
N GLY A 279 5.88 -10.92 -16.15
CA GLY A 279 6.89 -9.88 -16.36
C GLY A 279 8.24 -10.21 -15.73
N ASP A 280 9.11 -9.20 -15.68
CA ASP A 280 10.40 -9.29 -15.01
C ASP A 280 10.23 -9.51 -13.50
N ASP A 281 11.28 -10.02 -12.85
CA ASP A 281 11.30 -10.25 -11.42
C ASP A 281 10.92 -8.99 -10.63
N GLY A 282 9.87 -9.10 -9.79
CA GLY A 282 9.39 -8.01 -8.94
C GLY A 282 8.44 -7.03 -9.61
N SER A 283 8.00 -7.31 -10.84
CA SER A 283 6.94 -6.56 -11.49
C SER A 283 5.58 -6.83 -10.84
N VAL A 284 4.71 -5.81 -10.86
CA VAL A 284 3.31 -5.93 -10.42
C VAL A 284 2.61 -6.92 -11.35
N ILE A 285 1.88 -7.87 -10.78
CA ILE A 285 1.05 -8.81 -11.55
C ILE A 285 -0.35 -8.23 -11.61
N GLN A 286 -0.80 -7.83 -12.79
CA GLN A 286 -2.17 -7.38 -13.02
C GLN A 286 -3.04 -8.56 -13.48
N TRP A 287 -4.22 -8.71 -12.88
CA TRP A 287 -5.16 -9.77 -13.26
C TRP A 287 -5.62 -9.65 -14.71
N GLU A 288 -5.84 -8.43 -15.17
CA GLU A 288 -6.25 -8.09 -16.53
C GLU A 288 -5.22 -8.46 -17.61
N ASP A 289 -3.96 -8.72 -17.24
CA ASP A 289 -2.90 -9.06 -18.19
C ASP A 289 -2.89 -10.56 -18.55
N PHE A 290 -3.61 -11.41 -17.81
CA PHE A 290 -3.71 -12.82 -18.16
C PHE A 290 -4.59 -13.05 -19.38
N VAL A 291 -4.12 -13.89 -20.32
CA VAL A 291 -4.83 -14.22 -21.55
C VAL A 291 -5.20 -15.72 -21.58
N PRO A 292 -6.48 -16.08 -21.85
CA PRO A 292 -7.63 -15.17 -21.91
C PRO A 292 -7.92 -14.54 -20.54
N TYR A 293 -8.43 -13.30 -20.56
CA TYR A 293 -8.93 -12.63 -19.36
C TYR A 293 -10.20 -13.34 -18.88
N GLU A 294 -10.22 -13.77 -17.62
CA GLU A 294 -11.34 -14.54 -17.05
C GLU A 294 -12.47 -13.66 -16.49
N GLY A 295 -12.32 -12.33 -16.56
CA GLY A 295 -13.26 -11.40 -15.94
C GLY A 295 -12.89 -11.08 -14.49
N ASP A 296 -13.67 -10.20 -13.87
CA ASP A 296 -13.51 -9.88 -12.45
C ASP A 296 -13.96 -11.06 -11.58
N PHE A 297 -13.41 -11.16 -10.36
CA PHE A 297 -13.80 -12.20 -9.41
C PHE A 297 -15.27 -12.05 -8.97
N ALA A 298 -15.97 -13.18 -8.88
CA ALA A 298 -17.32 -13.22 -8.31
C ALA A 298 -17.30 -12.87 -6.80
N ASP A 299 -18.38 -12.29 -6.29
CA ASP A 299 -18.47 -11.76 -4.93
C ASP A 299 -18.15 -12.80 -3.84
N GLU A 300 -18.42 -14.08 -4.09
CA GLU A 300 -18.13 -15.19 -3.18
C GLU A 300 -16.63 -15.41 -2.93
N TYR A 301 -15.75 -14.94 -3.82
CA TYR A 301 -14.30 -15.02 -3.67
C TYR A 301 -13.70 -13.74 -3.08
N VAL A 302 -14.46 -12.63 -3.10
CA VAL A 302 -13.97 -11.31 -2.68
C VAL A 302 -14.18 -11.10 -1.19
N ALA A 303 -13.09 -11.22 -0.44
CA ALA A 303 -13.04 -10.90 0.96
C ALA A 303 -12.95 -9.38 1.22
N ARG A 304 -13.69 -8.91 2.23
CA ARG A 304 -13.69 -7.50 2.67
C ARG A 304 -13.28 -7.42 4.15
N PRO A 305 -11.97 -7.29 4.43
CA PRO A 305 -11.49 -7.27 5.81
C PRO A 305 -12.09 -6.09 6.59
N VAL A 306 -12.48 -6.37 7.84
CA VAL A 306 -13.10 -5.40 8.74
C VAL A 306 -12.04 -4.88 9.70
N PHE A 307 -11.82 -3.56 9.73
CA PHE A 307 -11.07 -2.95 10.81
C PHE A 307 -11.87 -2.98 12.10
N LYS A 308 -11.30 -3.55 13.16
CA LYS A 308 -11.83 -3.50 14.52
C LYS A 308 -10.71 -3.66 15.54
N ARG A 309 -11.05 -3.41 16.81
CA ARG A 309 -10.13 -3.69 17.92
C ARG A 309 -9.70 -5.15 17.90
N GLY A 310 -8.39 -5.39 18.00
CA GLY A 310 -7.81 -6.72 17.89
C GLY A 310 -7.41 -7.12 16.45
N GLN A 311 -7.74 -6.29 15.45
CA GLN A 311 -7.51 -6.56 14.02
C GLN A 311 -7.08 -5.28 13.27
N GLU A 312 -6.30 -4.43 13.94
CA GLU A 312 -5.83 -3.16 13.37
C GLU A 312 -4.73 -3.37 12.31
N ILE A 313 -4.08 -4.53 12.32
CA ILE A 313 -3.02 -4.91 11.40
C ILE A 313 -3.48 -6.11 10.57
N MET A 314 -3.28 -6.04 9.26
CA MET A 314 -3.54 -7.12 8.31
C MET A 314 -2.20 -7.55 7.70
N VAL A 315 -1.83 -8.83 7.83
CA VAL A 315 -0.61 -9.40 7.28
C VAL A 315 -0.98 -10.46 6.26
N TYR A 316 -0.39 -10.43 5.06
CA TYR A 316 -0.61 -11.47 4.07
C TYR A 316 0.62 -11.72 3.23
N ARG A 317 0.72 -12.95 2.71
CA ARG A 317 1.74 -13.32 1.73
C ARG A 317 1.28 -12.85 0.35
N ASP A 318 2.09 -12.03 -0.32
CA ASP A 318 1.73 -11.41 -1.60
C ASP A 318 1.44 -12.47 -2.68
N SER A 319 2.14 -13.61 -2.69
CA SER A 319 1.87 -14.74 -3.58
C SER A 319 0.52 -15.43 -3.40
N ALA A 320 -0.08 -15.37 -2.19
CA ALA A 320 -1.31 -16.09 -1.84
C ALA A 320 -2.58 -15.24 -1.97
N ILE A 321 -2.42 -13.92 -2.16
CA ILE A 321 -3.51 -12.96 -2.20
C ILE A 321 -3.41 -12.13 -3.46
N ILE A 322 -4.53 -11.94 -4.16
CA ILE A 322 -4.69 -10.83 -5.10
C ILE A 322 -5.58 -9.78 -4.45
N HIS A 323 -5.21 -8.50 -4.56
CA HIS A 323 -5.87 -7.43 -3.83
C HIS A 323 -6.28 -6.28 -4.73
N SER A 324 -7.25 -5.51 -4.28
CA SER A 324 -7.68 -4.29 -4.95
C SER A 324 -8.17 -3.24 -3.94
N ALA A 325 -8.29 -2.00 -4.38
CA ALA A 325 -8.90 -0.96 -3.57
C ALA A 325 -10.34 -1.34 -3.18
N PRO A 326 -10.81 -0.94 -1.99
CA PRO A 326 -12.16 -1.26 -1.56
C PRO A 326 -13.21 -0.56 -2.41
N ASP A 327 -14.44 -1.09 -2.41
CA ASP A 327 -15.62 -0.50 -3.11
C ASP A 327 -15.79 0.99 -2.78
N GLN A 328 -15.58 1.30 -1.49
CA GLN A 328 -15.62 2.63 -0.93
C GLN A 328 -14.53 2.75 0.13
N SER A 329 -13.76 3.83 0.08
CA SER A 329 -12.70 4.09 1.07
C SER A 329 -13.28 4.75 2.32
N HIS A 330 -13.27 4.04 3.45
CA HIS A 330 -13.72 4.51 4.77
C HIS A 330 -12.55 4.71 5.72
N ARG A 331 -11.49 5.34 5.20
CA ARG A 331 -10.22 5.54 5.88
C ARG A 331 -9.69 6.94 5.67
N GLU A 332 -8.89 7.40 6.62
CA GLU A 332 -7.97 8.52 6.42
C GLU A 332 -6.78 8.06 5.59
N ALA A 333 -6.28 6.85 5.87
CA ALA A 333 -5.26 6.18 5.10
C ALA A 333 -5.18 4.67 5.38
N VAL A 334 -4.32 4.00 4.63
CA VAL A 334 -3.74 2.73 5.05
C VAL A 334 -2.24 2.80 4.87
N TRP A 335 -1.50 2.35 5.86
CA TRP A 335 -0.06 2.17 5.74
C TRP A 335 0.22 0.78 5.22
N ARG A 336 1.15 0.66 4.27
CA ARG A 336 1.59 -0.61 3.70
C ARG A 336 3.10 -0.73 3.83
N PHE A 337 3.56 -1.72 4.58
CA PHE A 337 4.96 -2.11 4.72
C PHE A 337 5.25 -3.33 3.84
N MET A 338 6.37 -3.29 3.13
CA MET A 338 6.88 -4.35 2.25
C MET A 338 8.38 -4.50 2.39
#